data_AF-A0A174TRG7-F1
#
_entry.id   AF-A0A174TRG7-F1
#
_cell.length_a   1.000
_cell.length_b   1.000
_cell.length_c   1.000
_cell.angle_alpha   90.00
_cell.angle_beta   90.00
_cell.angle_gamma   90.00
#
_symmetry.space_group_name_H-M   'P 1'
#
loop_
_entity.id
_entity.type
_entity.pdbx_description
1 polymer ?
#
loop_
_entity_poly.entity_id
_entity_poly.type
_entity_poly.pdbx_seq_one_letter_code
_entity_poly.pdbx_strand_id
1 'polypeptide(L)'
;MRKIGEPLKKEKVAGCKGYMKWYRVIEDELRLFINEKALNENGGKLNYIYYKENRALLCADGIEYSKEFYERFKDFKVRVFIKSDVGALYSEYEVESFGLCDRGLEIIFK
;
A
#
# COMPACT_ATOMS: atom_id res chain seq x y z
N MET A 1 4.69 9.30 10.41
CA MET A 1 3.84 8.15 10.05
C MET A 1 2.96 7.86 11.23
N ARG A 2 1.80 8.49 11.24
CA ARG A 2 0.81 8.31 12.29
C ARG A 2 0.04 7.02 12.04
N LYS A 3 0.21 6.07 12.97
CA LYS A 3 -0.54 4.82 12.99
C LYS A 3 -1.96 5.07 13.49
N ILE A 4 -2.94 4.40 12.87
CA ILE A 4 -4.36 4.45 13.22
C ILE A 4 -4.78 3.09 13.76
N GLY A 5 -5.42 3.11 14.93
CA GLY A 5 -6.06 1.92 15.51
C GLY A 5 -5.12 0.75 15.81
N GLU A 6 -5.74 -0.41 16.05
CA GLU A 6 -5.04 -1.65 16.35
C GLU A 6 -4.69 -2.43 15.07
N PRO A 7 -3.61 -3.24 15.07
CA PRO A 7 -3.28 -4.08 13.93
C PRO A 7 -4.34 -5.15 13.64
N LEU A 8 -4.61 -5.41 12.36
CA LEU A 8 -5.67 -6.31 11.91
C LEU A 8 -5.15 -7.40 10.95
N LYS A 9 -5.85 -8.53 10.90
CA LYS A 9 -5.64 -9.54 9.84
C LYS A 9 -6.13 -8.99 8.50
N LYS A 10 -5.47 -9.38 7.39
CA LYS A 10 -5.85 -8.95 6.03
C LYS A 10 -7.32 -9.19 5.72
N GLU A 11 -7.86 -10.34 6.10
CA GLU A 11 -9.27 -10.70 5.87
C GLU A 11 -10.27 -9.76 6.57
N LYS A 12 -9.89 -9.20 7.73
CA LYS A 12 -10.69 -8.20 8.45
C LYS A 12 -10.65 -6.85 7.75
N VAL A 13 -9.46 -6.41 7.34
CA VAL A 13 -9.29 -5.15 6.60
C VAL A 13 -9.96 -5.22 5.22
N ALA A 14 -9.82 -6.36 4.53
CA ALA A 14 -10.48 -6.59 3.26
C ALA A 14 -11.99 -6.75 3.45
N GLY A 15 -12.47 -7.40 4.51
CA GLY A 15 -13.87 -7.81 4.63
C GLY A 15 -14.20 -9.02 3.76
N CYS A 16 -13.23 -9.89 3.47
CA CYS A 16 -13.43 -11.17 2.80
C CYS A 16 -12.33 -12.16 3.19
N LYS A 17 -12.71 -13.40 3.49
CA LYS A 17 -11.79 -14.49 3.80
C LYS A 17 -11.03 -14.92 2.55
N GLY A 18 -9.72 -15.18 2.68
CA GLY A 18 -8.89 -15.62 1.55
C GLY A 18 -8.56 -14.53 0.52
N TYR A 19 -8.68 -13.25 0.87
CA TYR A 19 -8.39 -12.15 -0.06
C TYR A 19 -6.90 -12.03 -0.39
N MET A 20 -6.51 -12.34 -1.64
CA MET A 20 -5.10 -12.44 -2.04
C MET A 20 -4.52 -11.15 -2.62
N LYS A 21 -5.32 -10.29 -3.27
CA LYS A 21 -4.81 -9.08 -3.96
C LYS A 21 -4.16 -8.07 -3.01
N TRP A 22 -3.20 -7.30 -3.51
CA TRP A 22 -2.46 -6.28 -2.74
C TRP A 22 -3.23 -4.97 -2.57
N TYR A 23 -4.40 -4.84 -3.21
CA TYR A 23 -5.33 -3.73 -3.01
C TYR A 23 -6.76 -4.26 -3.03
N ARG A 24 -7.70 -3.50 -2.48
CA ARG A 24 -9.15 -3.72 -2.60
C ARG A 24 -9.87 -2.39 -2.71
N VAL A 25 -10.88 -2.33 -3.58
CA VAL A 25 -11.83 -1.22 -3.63
C VAL A 25 -13.10 -1.62 -2.87
N ILE A 26 -13.58 -0.73 -2.00
CA ILE A 26 -14.87 -0.86 -1.30
C ILE A 26 -15.53 0.51 -1.38
N GLU A 27 -16.66 0.58 -2.09
CA GLU A 27 -17.29 1.87 -2.44
C GLU A 27 -16.23 2.77 -3.12
N ASP A 28 -15.98 3.96 -2.58
CA ASP A 28 -14.97 4.91 -3.09
C ASP A 28 -13.65 4.90 -2.28
N GLU A 29 -13.44 3.86 -1.46
CA GLU A 29 -12.19 3.66 -0.72
C GLU A 29 -11.26 2.65 -1.41
N LEU A 30 -10.04 3.10 -1.74
CA LEU A 30 -8.94 2.24 -2.16
C LEU A 30 -8.13 1.82 -0.94
N ARG A 31 -8.18 0.53 -0.59
CA ARG A 31 -7.40 -0.06 0.50
C ARG A 31 -6.16 -0.73 -0.08
N LEU A 32 -4.97 -0.29 0.34
CA LEU A 32 -3.70 -0.85 -0.08
C LEU A 32 -3.11 -1.74 1.03
N PHE A 33 -2.71 -2.96 0.68
CA PHE A 33 -2.10 -3.96 1.56
C PHE A 33 -0.63 -4.13 1.22
N ILE A 34 0.24 -3.52 2.02
CA ILE A 34 1.67 -3.46 1.76
C ILE A 34 2.42 -4.44 2.66
N ASN A 35 3.22 -5.29 2.03
CA ASN A 35 4.19 -6.13 2.72
C ASN A 35 5.59 -5.58 2.42
N GLU A 36 6.31 -5.19 3.47
CA GLU A 36 7.66 -4.61 3.37
C GLU A 36 8.69 -5.59 2.81
N LYS A 37 8.46 -6.89 3.00
CA LYS A 37 9.34 -7.95 2.48
C LYS A 37 8.88 -8.50 1.12
N ALA A 38 7.90 -7.87 0.48
CA ALA A 38 7.49 -8.29 -0.86
C ALA A 38 8.63 -8.05 -1.86
N LEU A 39 8.89 -9.08 -2.67
CA LEU A 39 9.86 -9.04 -3.75
C LEU A 39 9.12 -9.05 -5.09
N ASN A 40 9.72 -8.42 -6.09
CA ASN A 40 9.29 -8.55 -7.49
C ASN A 40 9.82 -9.86 -8.10
N GLU A 41 9.48 -10.10 -9.36
CA GLU A 41 9.85 -11.32 -10.10
C GLU A 41 11.37 -11.49 -10.25
N ASN A 42 12.12 -10.40 -10.18
CA ASN A 42 13.58 -10.37 -10.25
C ASN A 42 14.25 -10.44 -8.87
N GLY A 43 13.50 -10.68 -7.79
CA GLY A 43 14.02 -10.73 -6.43
C GLY A 43 14.36 -9.36 -5.82
N GLY A 44 14.07 -8.25 -6.50
CA GLY A 44 14.21 -6.89 -5.99
C GLY A 44 13.05 -6.52 -5.05
N LYS A 45 13.27 -5.57 -4.14
CA LYS A 45 12.19 -5.08 -3.25
C LYS A 45 11.10 -4.39 -4.06
N LEU A 46 9.86 -4.82 -3.84
CA LEU A 46 8.68 -4.25 -4.50
C LEU A 46 8.23 -2.93 -3.85
N ASN A 47 8.42 -2.82 -2.53
CA ASN A 47 7.95 -1.69 -1.73
C ASN A 47 9.08 -1.17 -0.84
N TYR A 48 9.18 0.16 -0.72
CA TYR A 48 10.12 0.84 0.15
C TYR A 48 9.34 1.75 1.09
N ILE A 49 9.53 1.57 2.40
CA ILE A 49 8.91 2.40 3.44
C ILE A 49 9.99 3.26 4.09
N TYR A 50 9.86 4.56 3.91
CA TYR A 50 10.78 5.56 4.43
C TYR A 50 10.18 6.21 5.67
N TYR A 51 10.32 5.54 6.82
CA TYR A 51 9.67 5.98 8.06
C TYR A 51 10.07 7.38 8.52
N LYS A 52 11.32 7.79 8.27
CA LYS A 52 11.81 9.12 8.65
C LYS A 52 11.23 10.24 7.79
N GLU A 53 10.91 9.94 6.53
CA GLU A 53 10.36 10.89 5.56
C GLU A 53 8.83 10.82 5.47
N ASN A 54 8.18 9.98 6.26
CA ASN A 54 6.75 9.71 6.16
C ASN A 54 6.30 9.39 4.73
N ARG A 55 7.07 8.55 4.04
CA ARG A 55 6.87 8.26 2.62
C ARG A 55 6.94 6.76 2.34
N ALA A 56 6.17 6.30 1.35
CA ALA A 56 6.34 4.98 0.76
C ALA A 56 6.40 5.06 -0.76
N LEU A 57 7.26 4.20 -1.33
CA LEU A 57 7.31 3.91 -2.75
C LEU A 57 6.80 2.48 -2.94
N LEU A 58 5.74 2.32 -3.73
CA LEU A 58 5.10 1.04 -3.99
C LEU A 58 5.23 0.65 -5.47
N CYS A 59 5.24 -0.66 -5.73
CA CYS A 59 5.40 -1.21 -7.08
C CYS A 59 6.63 -0.61 -7.79
N ALA A 60 7.72 -0.48 -7.05
CA ALA A 60 8.95 0.12 -7.54
C ALA A 60 9.43 -0.62 -8.80
N ASP A 61 9.93 0.15 -9.76
CA ASP A 61 10.45 -0.32 -11.05
C ASP A 61 9.36 -0.94 -11.97
N GLY A 62 8.08 -0.85 -11.59
CA GLY A 62 6.90 -1.17 -12.41
C GLY A 62 6.15 0.08 -12.83
N ILE A 63 6.79 1.00 -13.54
CA ILE A 63 6.25 2.35 -13.80
C ILE A 63 4.98 2.35 -14.67
N GLU A 64 4.92 1.48 -15.68
CA GLU A 64 3.76 1.38 -16.58
C GLU A 64 2.53 0.89 -15.80
N TYR A 65 2.70 -0.19 -15.04
CA TYR A 65 1.68 -0.67 -14.10
C TYR A 65 1.25 0.41 -13.10
N SER A 66 2.22 1.14 -12.52
CA SER A 66 1.95 2.20 -11.54
C SER A 66 1.10 3.31 -12.16
N LYS A 67 1.41 3.74 -13.39
CA LYS A 67 0.65 4.77 -14.11
C LYS A 67 -0.79 4.34 -14.35
N GLU A 68 -1.00 3.14 -14.89
CA GLU A 68 -2.34 2.61 -15.13
C GLU A 68 -3.14 2.47 -13.83
N PHE A 69 -2.49 2.00 -12.77
CA PHE A 69 -3.10 1.85 -11.46
C PHE A 69 -3.52 3.19 -10.86
N TYR A 70 -2.63 4.19 -10.92
CA TYR A 70 -2.91 5.53 -10.43
C TYR A 70 -4.05 6.19 -11.22
N GLU A 71 -3.99 6.20 -12.54
CA GLU A 71 -5.05 6.81 -13.36
C GLU A 71 -6.43 6.21 -13.09
N ARG A 72 -6.48 4.90 -12.80
CA ARG A 72 -7.72 4.21 -12.45
C ARG A 72 -8.28 4.59 -11.09
N PHE A 73 -7.44 4.93 -10.12
CA PHE A 73 -7.84 5.08 -8.71
C PHE A 73 -7.47 6.41 -8.06
N LYS A 74 -6.95 7.39 -8.82
CA LYS A 74 -6.48 8.69 -8.31
C LYS A 74 -7.56 9.49 -7.57
N ASP A 75 -8.83 9.27 -7.91
CA ASP A 75 -9.97 9.96 -7.30
C ASP A 75 -10.54 9.24 -6.07
N PHE A 76 -9.99 8.06 -5.72
CA PHE A 76 -10.45 7.27 -4.57
C PHE A 76 -9.79 7.74 -3.27
N LYS A 77 -10.53 7.62 -2.16
CA LYS A 77 -9.95 7.82 -0.83
C LYS A 77 -9.02 6.66 -0.50
N VAL A 78 -7.73 6.95 -0.32
CA VAL A 78 -6.72 5.92 -0.07
C VAL A 78 -6.57 5.61 1.42
N ARG A 79 -6.57 4.32 1.77
CA ARG A 79 -6.22 3.80 3.09
C ARG A 79 -5.09 2.80 2.96
N VAL A 80 -4.02 3.00 3.72
CA VAL A 80 -2.81 2.18 3.61
C VAL A 80 -2.59 1.34 4.86
N PHE A 81 -2.39 0.05 4.63
CA PHE A 81 -2.17 -0.95 5.65
C PHE A 81 -0.82 -1.61 5.39
N ILE A 82 0.11 -1.54 6.34
CA ILE A 82 1.47 -2.04 6.19
C ILE A 82 1.74 -3.15 7.21
N LYS A 83 2.46 -4.19 6.78
CA LYS A 83 3.01 -5.23 7.65
C LYS A 83 4.49 -5.49 7.37
N SER A 84 5.21 -5.90 8.41
CA SER A 84 6.64 -6.17 8.37
C SER A 84 7.03 -7.48 7.66
N ASP A 85 6.14 -8.48 7.63
CA ASP A 85 6.38 -9.78 6.99
C ASP A 85 5.09 -10.59 6.76
N VAL A 86 5.21 -11.84 6.29
CA VAL A 86 4.07 -12.71 5.97
C VAL A 86 3.19 -13.02 7.20
N GLY A 87 3.78 -13.21 8.37
CA GLY A 87 3.08 -13.59 9.61
C GLY A 87 2.53 -12.42 10.42
N ALA A 88 2.99 -11.19 10.15
CA ALA A 88 2.57 -9.99 10.84
C ALA A 88 1.13 -9.55 10.50
N LEU A 89 0.52 -8.86 11.48
CA LEU A 89 -0.73 -8.12 11.29
C LEU A 89 -0.48 -6.81 10.54
N TYR A 90 -1.51 -6.29 9.90
CA TYR A 90 -1.47 -5.02 9.19
C TYR A 90 -1.77 -3.86 10.14
N SER A 91 -0.88 -2.87 10.20
CA SER A 91 -1.13 -1.59 10.86
C SER A 91 -1.62 -0.57 9.83
N GLU A 92 -2.67 0.19 10.15
CA GLU A 92 -3.14 1.30 9.31
C GLU A 92 -2.34 2.57 9.57
N TYR A 93 -2.11 3.37 8.53
CA TYR A 93 -1.44 4.66 8.63
C TYR A 93 -2.26 5.77 7.98
N GLU A 94 -2.23 6.96 8.58
CA GLU A 94 -2.91 8.14 8.05
C GLU A 94 -2.20 8.63 6.77
N VAL A 95 -2.94 8.66 5.67
CA VAL A 95 -2.45 9.10 4.35
C VAL A 95 -2.67 10.59 4.20
N GLU A 96 -1.64 11.30 3.75
CA GLU A 96 -1.68 12.70 3.37
C GLU A 96 -1.90 12.85 1.86
N SER A 97 -1.15 12.11 1.04
CA SER A 97 -1.31 12.15 -0.41
C SER A 97 -1.01 10.79 -1.08
N PHE A 98 -1.60 10.61 -2.26
CA PHE A 98 -1.38 9.47 -3.14
C PHE A 98 -1.04 10.00 -4.53
N GLY A 99 0.06 9.52 -5.12
CA GLY A 99 0.56 10.04 -6.38
C GLY A 99 1.47 9.07 -7.13
N LEU A 100 2.15 9.62 -8.12
CA LEU A 100 3.19 8.96 -8.91
C LEU A 100 4.51 9.70 -8.76
N CYS A 101 5.60 8.95 -8.80
CA CYS A 101 6.94 9.48 -9.02
C CYS A 101 7.59 8.77 -10.22
N ASP A 102 8.85 9.10 -10.49
CA ASP A 102 9.66 8.50 -11.54
C ASP A 102 9.88 6.98 -11.36
N ARG A 103 9.70 6.47 -10.14
CA ARG A 103 9.98 5.06 -9.78
C ARG A 103 8.75 4.19 -9.54
N GLY A 104 7.55 4.76 -9.41
CA GLY A 104 6.34 4.02 -9.10
C GLY A 104 5.28 4.84 -8.38
N LEU A 105 4.42 4.17 -7.61
CA LEU A 105 3.39 4.80 -6.79
C LEU A 105 4.01 5.42 -5.54
N GLU A 106 3.62 6.65 -5.23
CA GLU A 106 4.08 7.37 -4.04
C GLU A 106 2.93 7.57 -3.06
N ILE A 107 3.17 7.24 -1.79
CA ILE A 107 2.30 7.60 -0.67
C ILE A 107 3.06 8.55 0.25
N ILE A 108 2.46 9.68 0.57
CA ILE A 108 2.90 10.53 1.68
C ILE A 108 1.94 10.31 2.86
N PHE A 109 2.49 10.16 4.05
CA PHE A 109 1.76 9.92 5.29
C PHE A 109 1.87 11.12 6.21
N LYS A 110 0.90 11.26 7.13
CA LYS A 110 1.02 12.18 8.26
C LYS A 110 1.94 11.65 9.36
#